data_AF-A0A2N2D9Z6-F1
#
_entry.id   AF-A0A2N2D9Z6-F1
#
_cell.length_a   1.000
_cell.length_b   1.000
_cell.length_c   1.000
_cell.angle_alpha   90.00
_cell.angle_beta   90.00
_cell.angle_gamma   90.00
#
_symmetry.space_group_name_H-M   'P 1'
#
loop_
_entity.id
_entity.type
_entity.pdbx_description
1 polymer ?
#
loop_
_entity_poly.entity_id
_entity_poly.type
_entity_poly.pdbx_seq_one_letter_code
_entity_poly.pdbx_strand_id
1 'polypeptide(L)' 'MTFSRPNRSDATLTRNRTPQSISPHSGVCAACNHECPGLCEVGKSAYRGKEVLYPQP' A
#
# COMPACT_ATOMS: atom_id res chain seq x y z
N MET A 1 2.85 -19.83 -7.61
CA MET A 1 2.07 -18.59 -7.83
C MET A 1 1.08 -18.45 -6.69
N THR A 2 1.06 -17.30 -6.04
CA THR A 2 0.20 -17.04 -4.88
C THR A 2 -1.13 -16.48 -5.35
N PHE A 3 -2.25 -17.02 -4.86
CA PHE A 3 -3.60 -16.55 -5.21
C PHE A 3 -3.94 -15.18 -4.60
N SER A 4 -3.20 -14.75 -3.58
CA SER A 4 -3.37 -13.43 -2.99
C SER A 4 -2.70 -12.35 -3.83
N ARG A 5 -3.37 -11.19 -3.93
CA ARG A 5 -2.83 -9.97 -4.52
C ARG A 5 -2.12 -9.17 -3.41
N PRO A 6 -0.78 -9.16 -3.34
CA PRO A 6 -0.09 -8.41 -2.31
C PRO A 6 -0.35 -6.90 -2.44
N ASN A 7 -0.50 -6.21 -1.30
CA ASN A 7 -0.66 -4.75 -1.17
C ASN A 7 -1.91 -4.11 -1.82
N ARG A 8 -2.87 -4.92 -2.27
CA ARG A 8 -4.18 -4.47 -2.77
C ARG A 8 -5.22 -5.55 -2.48
N SER A 9 -6.27 -5.20 -1.73
CA SER A 9 -7.41 -6.09 -1.50
C SER A 9 -8.72 -5.30 -1.37
N ASP A 10 -9.81 -5.85 -1.90
CA ASP A 10 -11.16 -5.29 -1.68
C ASP A 10 -11.58 -5.40 -0.21
N ALA A 11 -11.09 -6.43 0.52
CA ALA A 11 -11.42 -6.63 1.93
C ALA A 11 -10.96 -5.47 2.83
N THR A 12 -9.87 -4.79 2.44
CA THR A 12 -9.27 -3.67 3.18
C THR A 12 -9.49 -2.32 2.49
N LEU A 13 -10.24 -2.33 1.38
CA LEU A 13 -10.52 -1.20 0.51
C LEU A 13 -9.24 -0.53 -0.01
N THR A 14 -8.22 -1.33 -0.33
CA THR A 14 -6.93 -0.82 -0.81
C THR A 14 -6.67 -1.09 -2.29
N ARG A 15 -6.04 -0.13 -2.97
CA ARG A 15 -5.69 -0.23 -4.39
C ARG A 15 -4.38 0.47 -4.74
N ASN A 16 -3.58 -0.21 -5.57
CA ASN A 16 -2.37 0.34 -6.21
C ASN A 16 -2.71 1.54 -7.14
N ARG A 17 -1.81 2.50 -7.26
CA ARG A 17 -1.96 3.63 -8.20
C ARG A 17 -1.95 3.17 -9.66
N THR A 18 -1.02 2.28 -10.02
CA THR A 18 -0.80 1.79 -11.38
C THR A 18 -1.08 0.28 -11.47
N PRO A 19 -2.32 -0.15 -11.75
CA PRO A 19 -2.68 -1.57 -11.73
C PRO A 19 -1.95 -2.41 -12.78
N GLN A 20 -1.52 -1.81 -13.88
CA GLN A 20 -0.78 -2.49 -14.96
C GLN A 20 0.73 -2.57 -14.70
N SER A 21 1.24 -1.81 -13.72
CA SER A 21 2.68 -1.71 -13.44
C SER A 21 2.92 -1.95 -11.95
N ILE A 22 2.96 -3.23 -11.60
CA ILE A 22 3.10 -3.74 -10.22
C ILE A 22 4.29 -4.69 -10.16
N SER A 23 5.09 -4.57 -9.10
CA SER A 23 6.14 -5.54 -8.78
C SER A 23 5.52 -6.89 -8.40
N PRO A 24 5.86 -8.00 -9.08
CA PRO A 24 5.29 -9.32 -8.78
C PRO A 24 5.74 -9.87 -7.42
N HIS A 25 6.84 -9.36 -6.85
CA HIS A 25 7.36 -9.82 -5.57
C HIS A 25 6.69 -9.11 -4.39
N SER A 26 6.63 -7.78 -4.43
CA SER A 26 6.13 -6.97 -3.32
C SER A 26 4.69 -6.52 -3.50
N GLY A 27 4.11 -6.54 -4.71
CA GLY A 27 2.77 -6.02 -4.96
C GLY A 27 2.65 -4.50 -4.95
N VAL A 28 3.75 -3.77 -4.78
CA VAL A 28 3.78 -2.30 -4.89
C VAL A 28 3.85 -1.84 -6.35
N CYS A 29 3.47 -0.59 -6.62
CA CYS A 29 3.62 0.00 -7.95
C CYS A 29 5.11 0.04 -8.35
N ALA A 30 5.44 -0.23 -9.62
CA ALA A 30 6.83 -0.17 -10.08
C ALA A 30 7.44 1.24 -9.92
N ALA A 31 6.62 2.28 -10.09
CA ALA A 31 6.97 3.67 -9.81
C ALA A 31 6.34 4.14 -8.48
N CYS A 32 6.67 3.48 -7.38
CA CYS A 32 6.20 3.88 -6.05
C CYS A 32 6.76 5.28 -5.70
N ASN A 33 5.90 6.18 -5.21
CA ASN A 33 6.29 7.52 -4.77
C ASN A 33 5.57 7.84 -3.44
N HIS A 34 6.21 8.64 -2.60
CA HIS A 34 5.63 9.14 -1.36
C HIS A 34 4.42 10.05 -1.60
N GLU A 35 4.40 10.83 -2.68
CA GLU A 35 3.22 11.59 -3.15
C GLU A 35 2.20 10.71 -3.90
N CYS A 36 1.89 9.55 -3.34
CA CYS A 36 0.83 8.70 -3.85
C CYS A 36 -0.49 9.03 -3.12
N PRO A 37 -1.53 9.51 -3.80
CA PRO A 37 -2.87 9.61 -3.20
C PRO A 37 -3.52 8.23 -3.01
N GLY A 38 -2.87 7.18 -3.52
CA GLY A 38 -3.38 5.82 -3.55
C GLY A 38 -3.32 5.16 -2.18
N LEU A 39 -4.47 4.67 -1.76
CA LEU A 39 -4.66 3.85 -0.58
C LEU A 39 -4.21 2.40 -0.85
N CYS A 40 -2.95 2.14 -1.23
CA CYS A 40 -2.43 0.77 -1.11
C CYS A 40 -2.16 0.45 0.37
N GLU A 41 -1.99 -0.82 0.74
CA GLU A 41 -1.73 -1.18 2.15
C GLU A 41 -0.53 -0.41 2.74
N VAL A 42 0.55 -0.28 1.96
CA VAL A 42 1.75 0.46 2.36
C VAL A 42 1.46 1.95 2.53
N GLY A 43 0.74 2.57 1.58
CA GLY A 43 0.38 3.98 1.65
C GLY A 43 -0.55 4.29 2.82
N LYS A 44 -1.54 3.43 3.05
CA LYS A 44 -2.47 3.53 4.19
C LYS A 44 -1.74 3.38 5.52
N SER A 45 -0.77 2.46 5.59
CA SER A 45 0.08 2.24 6.77
C SER A 45 1.00 3.44 7.04
N ALA A 46 1.61 4.01 5.99
CA ALA A 46 2.45 5.20 6.12
C ALA A 46 1.64 6.42 6.58
N TYR A 47 0.43 6.60 6.04
CA TYR A 47 -0.46 7.70 6.44
C TYR A 47 -0.91 7.58 7.90
N ARG A 48 -1.38 6.39 8.30
CA ARG A 48 -1.81 6.11 9.69
C ARG A 48 -0.66 5.83 10.65
N GLY A 49 0.58 5.82 10.18
CA GLY A 49 1.76 5.53 11.00
C GLY A 49 1.89 6.48 12.19
N LYS A 50 1.41 7.73 12.06
CA LYS A 50 1.37 8.71 13.15
C LYS A 50 0.39 8.35 14.28
N GLU A 51 -0.67 7.59 13.99
CA GLU A 51 -1.62 7.11 14.99
C GLU A 51 -1.02 6.01 15.88
N VAL A 52 -0.02 5.29 15.36
CA VAL A 52 0.59 4.11 15.99
C VAL A 52 2.02 4.39 16.46
N LEU A 53 2.52 5.62 16.27
CA LEU A 53 3.84 6.05 16.76
C LEU A 53 3.78 6.19 18.29
N TYR A 54 4.31 5.19 19.00
CA TYR A 54 4.49 5.19 20.45
C TYR A 54 5.48 6.28 20.92
N PRO A 55 5.31 6.84 22.12
CA PRO A 55 4.14 7.54 22.63
C PRO A 55 4.23 9.06 22.32
N GLN A 56 3.07 9.71 22.20
CA GLN A 56 2.99 11.16 22.40
C GLN A 56 3.27 11.48 23.88
N PRO A 57 3.95 12.60 24.19
CA PRO A 57 4.22 13.01 25.57
C PRO A 57 2.95 13.23 26.39
#